data_AF-A0A3N7FQ38-F1
#
_entry.id   AF-A0A3N7FQ38-F1
#
_cell.length_a   1.000
_cell.length_b   1.000
_cell.length_c   1.000
_cell.angle_alpha   90.00
_cell.angle_beta   90.00
_cell.angle_gamma   90.00
#
_symmetry.space_group_name_H-M   'P 1'
#
loop_
_entity.id
_entity.type
_entity.pdbx_description
1 polymer ?
#
loop_
_entity_poly.entity_id
_entity_poly.type
_entity_poly.pdbx_seq_one_letter_code
_entity_poly.pdbx_strand_id
1 'polypeptide(L)'
;MQTTMNLLDTALQLNPAPYWHEKLKLSRNALHTAKTRGHLSPAIAGALAEELGQDVKTWIVVAALESERESACKTRMLKRVAKLTSV
;
A
#
# COMPACT_ATOMS: atom_id res chain seq x y z
N MET A 1 -10.47 1.29 7.97
CA MET A 1 -9.72 1.88 6.83
C MET A 1 -8.81 0.78 6.33
N GLN A 2 -8.84 0.48 5.03
CA GLN A 2 -7.90 -0.46 4.46
C GLN A 2 -6.48 0.13 4.57
N THR A 3 -5.50 -0.69 4.95
CA THR A 3 -4.09 -0.29 5.06
C THR A 3 -3.26 -0.91 3.95
N THR A 4 -2.11 -0.32 3.60
CA THR A 4 -1.24 -0.91 2.58
C THR A 4 -0.68 -2.27 3.01
N MET A 5 -0.64 -2.55 4.32
CA MET A 5 -0.32 -3.86 4.84
C MET A 5 -1.42 -4.89 4.53
N ASN A 6 -2.69 -4.49 4.59
CA ASN A 6 -3.79 -5.38 4.15
C ASN A 6 -3.71 -5.67 2.64
N LEU A 7 -3.30 -4.68 1.83
CA LEU A 7 -3.03 -4.89 0.39
C LEU A 7 -1.90 -5.91 0.19
N LEU A 8 -0.80 -5.75 0.93
CA LEU A 8 0.33 -6.69 0.88
C LEU A 8 -0.07 -8.09 1.33
N ASP A 9 -0.83 -8.23 2.41
CA ASP A 9 -1.29 -9.53 2.91
C ASP A 9 -2.19 -10.23 1.87
N THR A 10 -3.09 -9.47 1.23
CA THR A 10 -3.93 -9.98 0.13
C THR A 10 -3.08 -10.46 -1.04
N ALA A 11 -2.07 -9.69 -1.44
CA ALA A 11 -1.13 -10.10 -2.49
C ALA A 11 -0.38 -11.39 -2.12
N LEU A 12 0.05 -11.51 -0.86
CA LEU A 12 0.80 -12.67 -0.37
C LEU A 12 -0.04 -13.94 -0.23
N GLN A 13 -1.38 -13.82 -0.13
CA GLN A 13 -2.29 -14.96 -0.20
C GLN A 13 -2.39 -15.54 -1.62
N LEU A 14 -2.24 -14.70 -2.65
CA LEU A 14 -2.30 -15.13 -4.05
C LEU A 14 -0.97 -15.69 -4.56
N ASN A 15 0.13 -15.00 -4.25
CA ASN A 15 1.47 -15.38 -4.68
C ASN A 15 2.51 -15.06 -3.60
N PRO A 16 3.58 -15.85 -3.46
CA PRO A 16 4.59 -15.63 -2.43
C PRO A 16 5.45 -14.39 -2.72
N ALA A 17 6.14 -13.86 -1.71
CA ALA A 17 6.96 -12.65 -1.84
C ALA A 17 8.00 -12.67 -2.99
N PRO A 18 8.70 -13.79 -3.30
CA PRO A 18 9.62 -13.85 -4.44
C PRO A 18 8.93 -13.56 -5.78
N TYR A 19 7.71 -14.06 -5.99
CA TYR A 19 6.93 -13.77 -7.19
C TYR A 19 6.73 -12.26 -7.34
N TRP A 20 6.30 -11.58 -6.27
CA TRP A 20 6.07 -10.14 -6.30
C TRP A 20 7.35 -9.33 -6.48
N HIS A 21 8.49 -9.78 -5.94
CA HIS A 21 9.77 -9.14 -6.21
C HIS A 21 10.13 -9.18 -7.70
N GLU A 22 9.96 -10.33 -8.36
CA GLU A 22 10.25 -10.46 -9.78
C GLU A 22 9.24 -9.70 -10.64
N LYS A 23 7.96 -9.92 -10.37
CA LYS A 23 6.83 -9.33 -11.10
C LYS A 23 6.86 -7.80 -11.07
N LEU A 24 7.14 -7.21 -9.91
CA LEU A 24 7.19 -5.76 -9.72
C LEU A 24 8.61 -5.18 -9.88
N LYS A 25 9.59 -6.00 -10.27
CA LYS A 25 11.01 -5.63 -10.43
C LYS A 25 11.59 -4.92 -9.19
N LEU A 26 11.25 -5.43 -8.01
CA LEU A 26 11.72 -4.89 -6.73
C LEU A 26 13.02 -5.56 -6.29
N SER A 27 13.78 -4.87 -5.44
CA SER A 27 14.88 -5.52 -4.73
C SER A 27 14.34 -6.60 -3.80
N ARG A 28 15.13 -7.65 -3.54
CA ARG A 28 14.73 -8.78 -2.68
C ARG A 28 14.35 -8.38 -1.24
N ASN A 29 14.77 -7.20 -0.81
CA ASN A 29 14.49 -6.69 0.53
C ASN A 29 13.33 -5.70 0.56
N ALA A 30 12.78 -5.26 -0.59
CA ALA A 30 11.81 -4.18 -0.65
C ALA A 30 10.55 -4.47 0.19
N LEU A 31 9.96 -5.66 0.01
CA LEU A 31 8.77 -6.04 0.78
C LEU A 31 9.10 -6.30 2.24
N HIS A 32 10.28 -6.84 2.55
CA HIS A 32 10.72 -7.03 3.93
C HIS A 32 10.86 -5.68 4.66
N THR A 33 11.55 -4.71 4.04
CA THR A 33 11.68 -3.34 4.56
C THR A 33 10.33 -2.67 4.75
N ALA A 34 9.38 -2.85 3.82
CA ALA A 34 8.04 -2.32 3.97
C ALA A 34 7.30 -2.93 5.17
N LYS A 35 7.39 -4.25 5.38
CA LYS A 35 6.86 -4.93 6.57
C LYS A 35 7.46 -4.38 7.86
N THR A 36 8.78 -4.19 7.91
CA THR A 36 9.46 -3.60 9.08
C THR A 36 9.00 -2.18 9.36
N ARG A 37 8.71 -1.39 8.33
CA ARG A 37 8.17 -0.01 8.46
C ARG A 37 6.67 0.04 8.75
N GLY A 38 5.96 -1.07 8.56
CA GLY A 38 4.51 -1.17 8.74
C GLY A 38 3.67 -0.52 7.63
N HIS A 39 4.27 -0.17 6.49
CA HIS A 39 3.57 0.40 5.33
C HIS A 39 4.36 0.21 4.03
N LEU A 40 3.66 0.18 2.90
CA LEU A 40 4.25 0.20 1.57
C LEU A 40 4.58 1.63 1.14
N SER A 41 5.56 1.78 0.24
CA SER A 41 5.74 3.05 -0.47
C SER A 41 4.60 3.28 -1.47
N PRO A 42 4.29 4.53 -1.85
CA PRO A 42 3.24 4.82 -2.84
C PRO A 42 3.42 4.07 -4.16
N ALA A 43 4.66 3.94 -4.65
CA ALA A 43 4.96 3.21 -5.86
C ALA A 43 4.66 1.71 -5.74
N ILE A 44 5.05 1.06 -4.63
CA ILE A 44 4.80 -0.37 -4.42
C ILE A 44 3.30 -0.63 -4.22
N ALA A 45 2.61 0.23 -3.47
CA ALA A 45 1.17 0.12 -3.25
C ALA A 45 0.39 0.26 -4.57
N GLY A 46 0.73 1.24 -5.40
CA GLY A 46 0.10 1.42 -6.71
C GLY A 46 0.33 0.23 -7.64
N ALA A 47 1.55 -0.29 -7.71
CA ALA A 47 1.88 -1.43 -8.56
C ALA A 47 1.21 -2.74 -8.10
N LEU A 48 1.11 -2.96 -6.78
CA LEU A 48 0.33 -4.08 -6.24
C LEU A 48 -1.17 -3.92 -6.52
N ALA A 49 -1.71 -2.70 -6.36
CA ALA A 49 -3.11 -2.44 -6.65
C ALA A 49 -3.46 -2.73 -8.12
N GLU A 50 -2.59 -2.34 -9.05
CA GLU A 50 -2.76 -2.62 -10.48
C GLU A 50 -2.86 -4.13 -10.74
N GLU A 51 -1.92 -4.92 -10.21
CA GLU A 51 -1.91 -6.38 -10.39
C GLU A 51 -3.08 -7.09 -9.69
N LEU A 52 -3.63 -6.48 -8.62
CA LEU A 52 -4.80 -6.98 -7.91
C LEU A 52 -6.14 -6.48 -8.47
N GLY A 53 -6.11 -5.68 -9.56
CA GLY A 53 -7.32 -5.10 -10.18
C GLY A 53 -8.03 -4.07 -9.28
N GLN A 54 -7.30 -3.42 -8.37
CA GLN A 54 -7.80 -2.40 -7.46
C GLN A 54 -7.48 -0.98 -7.96
N ASP A 55 -8.11 0.04 -7.38
CA ASP A 55 -7.87 1.43 -7.79
C ASP A 55 -6.46 1.92 -7.41
N VAL A 56 -5.60 2.05 -8.42
CA VAL A 56 -4.18 2.44 -8.27
C VAL A 56 -4.04 3.78 -7.56
N LYS A 57 -4.85 4.79 -7.94
CA LYS A 57 -4.74 6.15 -7.40
C LYS A 57 -5.06 6.18 -5.91
N THR A 58 -6.09 5.45 -5.50
CA THR A 58 -6.49 5.31 -4.10
C THR A 58 -5.37 4.72 -3.28
N TRP A 59 -4.74 3.64 -3.73
CA TRP A 59 -3.67 2.98 -2.98
C TRP A 59 -2.38 3.79 -2.89
N ILE A 60 -2.05 4.57 -3.92
CA ILE A 60 -0.96 5.56 -3.87
C ILE A 60 -1.24 6.59 -2.77
N VAL A 61 -2.48 7.11 -2.70
CA VAL A 61 -2.87 8.11 -1.70
C VAL A 61 -2.87 7.53 -0.28
N VAL A 62 -3.39 6.32 -0.09
CA VAL A 62 -3.38 5.63 1.22
C VAL A 62 -1.93 5.45 1.70
N ALA A 63 -1.04 4.93 0.84
CA ALA A 63 0.37 4.74 1.16
C ALA A 63 1.08 6.06 1.52
N ALA A 64 0.81 7.13 0.76
CA ALA A 64 1.38 8.44 1.04
C ALA A 64 0.97 8.92 2.44
N LEU A 65 -0.33 8.84 2.77
CA LEU A 65 -0.82 9.24 4.09
C LEU A 65 -0.31 8.36 5.23
N GLU A 66 -0.09 7.07 5.01
CA GLU A 66 0.51 6.19 6.01
C GLU A 66 1.95 6.59 6.35
N SER A 67 2.72 7.01 5.34
CA SER A 67 4.11 7.45 5.51
C SER A 67 4.27 8.85 6.11
N GLU A 68 3.20 9.65 6.13
CA GLU A 68 3.21 11.01 6.67
C GLU A 68 3.33 11.02 8.20
N ARG A 69 3.99 12.05 8.73
CA ARG A 69 4.07 12.27 10.18
C ARG A 69 2.68 12.61 10.75
N GLU A 70 2.46 12.24 12.00
CA GLU A 70 1.22 12.60 12.70
C GLU A 70 1.02 14.11 12.76
N SER A 71 -0.15 14.55 12.29
CA SER A 71 -0.54 15.95 12.26
C SER A 71 -2.05 16.08 12.13
N ALA A 72 -2.59 17.24 12.51
CA ALA A 72 -4.01 17.55 12.26
C ALA A 72 -4.36 17.50 10.77
N CYS A 73 -3.40 17.82 9.88
CA CYS A 73 -3.55 17.71 8.44
C CYS A 73 -3.74 16.26 8.00
N LYS A 74 -2.86 15.35 8.45
CA LYS A 74 -2.96 13.91 8.20
C LYS A 74 -4.30 13.35 8.67
N THR A 75 -4.70 13.64 9.90
CA THR A 75 -6.01 13.21 10.44
C THR A 75 -7.18 13.67 9.58
N ARG A 76 -7.17 14.92 9.10
CA ARG A 76 -8.21 15.44 8.20
C ARG A 76 -8.21 14.72 6.85
N MET A 77 -7.04 14.46 6.27
CA MET A 77 -6.91 13.75 4.99
C MET A 77 -7.32 12.28 5.10
N LEU A 78 -6.93 11.57 6.16
CA LEU A 78 -7.36 10.20 6.43
C LEU A 78 -8.89 10.08 6.48
N LYS A 79 -9.57 11.02 7.15
CA LYS A 79 -11.05 11.08 7.16
C LYS A 79 -11.64 11.31 5.76
N ARG A 80 -10.97 12.09 4.91
CA ARG A 80 -11.42 12.34 3.52
C ARG A 80 -11.25 11.11 2.64
N VAL A 81 -10.12 10.42 2.77
CA VAL A 81 -9.78 9.21 2.01
C VAL A 81 -10.64 8.03 2.43
N ALA A 82 -10.88 7.85 3.73
CA ALA A 82 -11.79 6.81 4.21
C ALA A 82 -13.18 6.90 3.56
N LYS A 83 -13.68 8.10 3.26
CA LYS A 83 -14.95 8.28 2.54
C LYS A 83 -14.88 7.89 1.06
N LEU A 84 -13.71 7.97 0.43
CA LEU A 84 -13.51 7.59 -0.97
C LEU A 84 -13.42 6.08 -1.14
N THR A 85 -12.90 5.38 -0.13
CA THR A 85 -12.71 3.92 -0.14
C THR A 85 -13.89 3.13 0.46
N SER A 86 -14.98 3.80 0.84
CA SER A 86 -16.15 3.16 1.49
C SER A 86 -17.28 2.81 0.51
N VAL A 87 -16.95 2.57 -0.76
CA VAL A 87 -17.92 2.19 -1.80
C VAL A 87 -17.86 0.69 -2.03
#